data_AF-A0A3R6B3I9-F1
#
_entry.id   AF-A0A3R6B3I9-F1
#
_cell.length_a   1.000
_cell.length_b   1.000
_cell.length_c   1.000
_cell.angle_alpha   90.00
_cell.angle_beta   90.00
_cell.angle_gamma   90.00
#
_symmetry.space_group_name_H-M   'P 1'
#
loop_
_entity.id
_entity.type
_entity.pdbx_description
1 polymer ?
#
loop_
_entity_poly.entity_id
_entity_poly.type
_entity_poly.pdbx_seq_one_letter_code
_entity_poly.pdbx_strand_id
1 'polypeptide(L)'
;MDKNQILEKVGWRIKVEPYLQYGISPHGIILSMIDDLFFKEIERTIEDNHLPFQKIEDADKEILVQRLYDTFVIGNPYALWLSFKYVPYSIDCNMEDPYFHLLDLIDRNTVFYFFIDYEHIGFVVYKAKLSDIHIFIGDCEGLDEYYLVTEDFMELYSITDHDDLLYIDVRKNEMRIDNKPG
;
A
#
# COMPACT_ATOMS: atom_id res chain seq x y z
N MET A 1 16.11 -33.81 26.42
CA MET A 1 15.64 -32.41 26.31
C MET A 1 16.15 -31.91 24.98
N ASP A 2 15.24 -31.62 24.06
CA ASP A 2 15.54 -31.33 22.65
C ASP A 2 16.15 -29.94 22.47
N LYS A 3 17.15 -29.79 21.59
CA LYS A 3 17.85 -28.51 21.33
C LYS A 3 16.91 -27.45 20.77
N ASN A 4 15.83 -27.84 20.10
CA ASN A 4 14.82 -26.92 19.57
C ASN A 4 13.93 -26.28 20.65
N GLN A 5 13.68 -26.96 21.78
CA GLN A 5 12.93 -26.38 22.90
C GLN A 5 13.73 -25.36 23.72
N ILE A 6 15.07 -25.38 23.62
CA ILE A 6 15.92 -24.38 24.26
C ILE A 6 15.98 -23.12 23.38
N LEU A 7 15.95 -23.24 22.05
CA LEU A 7 15.93 -22.09 21.15
C LEU A 7 14.63 -21.27 21.25
N GLU A 8 13.47 -21.91 21.41
CA GLU A 8 12.20 -21.20 21.64
C GLU A 8 12.16 -20.46 22.99
N LYS A 9 12.74 -21.02 24.05
CA LYS A 9 12.74 -20.36 25.38
C LYS A 9 13.75 -19.23 25.53
N VAL A 10 14.82 -19.23 24.74
CA VAL A 10 15.91 -18.25 24.86
C VAL A 10 15.73 -17.10 23.86
N GLY A 11 15.09 -17.33 22.70
CA GLY A 11 14.81 -16.28 21.71
C GLY A 11 13.73 -15.27 22.14
N TRP A 12 12.75 -15.70 22.93
CA TRP A 12 11.65 -14.83 23.38
C TRP A 12 12.06 -13.90 24.52
N ARG A 13 13.10 -14.27 25.27
CA ARG A 13 13.46 -13.54 26.49
C ARG A 13 14.37 -12.34 26.25
N ILE A 14 15.00 -12.25 25.08
CA ILE A 14 16.05 -11.26 24.81
C ILE A 14 15.53 -9.98 24.12
N LYS A 15 14.29 -9.93 23.63
CA LYS A 15 13.77 -8.72 22.92
C LYS A 15 12.53 -8.03 23.51
N VAL A 16 11.73 -8.68 24.37
CA VAL A 16 10.51 -8.06 24.95
C VAL A 16 10.68 -7.54 26.38
N GLU A 17 11.61 -8.10 27.16
CA GLU A 17 11.83 -7.67 28.56
C GLU A 17 12.19 -6.16 28.73
N PRO A 18 12.91 -5.48 27.82
CA PRO A 18 13.25 -4.06 28.00
C PRO A 18 12.08 -3.08 27.79
N TYR A 19 10.94 -3.53 27.23
CA TYR A 19 9.84 -2.65 26.82
C TYR A 19 8.57 -2.80 27.68
N LEU A 20 8.42 -3.92 28.39
CA LEU A 20 7.35 -4.11 29.38
C LEU A 20 7.42 -3.07 30.51
N GLN A 21 8.61 -2.55 30.83
CA GLN A 21 8.81 -1.46 31.80
C GLN A 21 8.25 -0.11 31.35
N TYR A 22 7.92 0.06 30.06
CA TYR A 22 7.34 1.27 29.49
C TYR A 22 5.81 1.16 29.24
N GLY A 23 5.16 0.08 29.68
CA GLY A 23 3.71 -0.09 29.54
C GLY A 23 3.24 -0.45 28.13
N ILE A 24 4.14 -0.84 27.22
CA ILE A 24 3.80 -1.26 25.86
C ILE A 24 3.34 -2.72 25.90
N SER A 25 2.15 -3.00 25.34
CA SER A 25 1.62 -4.36 25.21
C SER A 25 2.54 -5.23 24.35
N PRO A 26 2.70 -6.54 24.64
CA PRO A 26 3.41 -7.48 23.78
C PRO A 26 2.92 -7.45 22.31
N HIS A 27 1.63 -7.17 22.10
CA HIS A 27 1.05 -6.98 20.77
C HIS A 27 1.63 -5.76 20.04
N GLY A 28 1.84 -4.64 20.74
CA GLY A 28 2.41 -3.43 20.16
C GLY A 28 3.87 -3.61 19.74
N ILE A 29 4.63 -4.44 20.47
CA ILE A 29 6.02 -4.76 20.13
C ILE A 29 6.09 -5.66 18.88
N ILE A 30 5.19 -6.63 18.76
CA ILE A 30 5.12 -7.51 17.59
C ILE A 30 4.78 -6.70 16.34
N LEU A 31 3.80 -5.80 16.42
CA LEU A 31 3.44 -4.91 15.31
C LEU A 31 4.63 -4.04 14.88
N SER A 32 5.28 -3.34 15.80
CA SER A 32 6.45 -2.50 15.45
C SER A 32 7.58 -3.28 14.80
N MET A 33 7.76 -4.56 15.17
CA MET A 33 8.77 -5.41 14.55
C MET A 33 8.39 -5.86 13.14
N ILE A 34 7.10 -6.04 12.86
CA ILE A 34 6.57 -6.37 11.52
C ILE A 34 6.71 -5.14 10.62
N ASP A 35 6.34 -3.96 11.11
CA ASP A 35 6.50 -2.68 10.40
C ASP A 35 7.97 -2.47 9.99
N ASP A 36 8.90 -2.63 10.95
CA ASP A 36 10.35 -2.53 10.70
C ASP A 36 10.88 -3.53 9.66
N LEU A 37 10.28 -4.72 9.58
CA LEU A 37 10.67 -5.73 8.61
C LEU A 37 10.16 -5.38 7.22
N PHE A 38 8.92 -4.94 7.11
CA PHE A 38 8.34 -4.57 5.82
C PHE A 38 9.02 -3.33 5.22
N PHE A 39 9.34 -2.32 6.04
CA PHE A 39 10.13 -1.18 5.54
C PHE A 39 11.48 -1.58 4.98
N LYS A 40 12.17 -2.50 5.65
CA LYS A 40 13.44 -3.04 5.14
C LYS A 40 13.26 -3.81 3.86
N GLU A 41 12.12 -4.49 3.68
CA GLU A 41 11.82 -5.20 2.45
C GLU A 41 11.55 -4.23 1.29
N ILE A 42 10.82 -3.14 1.52
CA ILE A 42 10.66 -2.04 0.55
C ILE A 42 12.03 -1.47 0.16
N GLU A 43 12.85 -1.10 1.17
CA GLU A 43 14.18 -0.52 0.94
C GLU A 43 15.10 -1.49 0.19
N ARG A 44 15.14 -2.76 0.60
CA ARG A 44 15.88 -3.83 -0.08
C ARG A 44 15.48 -3.93 -1.54
N THR A 45 14.17 -4.02 -1.82
CA THR A 45 13.67 -4.19 -3.18
C THR A 45 14.08 -3.03 -4.08
N ILE A 46 14.00 -1.79 -3.57
CA ILE A 46 14.42 -0.59 -4.32
C ILE A 46 15.92 -0.61 -4.59
N GLU A 47 16.74 -0.91 -3.58
CA GLU A 47 18.20 -0.90 -3.69
C GLU A 47 18.72 -2.01 -4.62
N ASP A 48 18.27 -3.25 -4.42
CA ASP A 48 18.70 -4.44 -5.17
C ASP A 48 18.35 -4.33 -6.66
N ASN A 49 17.18 -3.78 -6.99
CA ASN A 49 16.72 -3.59 -8.36
C ASN A 49 17.15 -2.25 -8.97
N HIS A 50 17.87 -1.40 -8.22
CA HIS A 50 18.31 -0.07 -8.63
C HIS A 50 17.17 0.83 -9.14
N LEU A 51 16.03 0.78 -8.46
CA LEU A 51 14.81 1.46 -8.90
C LEU A 51 14.92 2.97 -8.66
N PRO A 52 14.66 3.81 -9.68
CA PRO A 52 14.79 5.26 -9.56
C PRO A 52 13.56 5.90 -8.88
N PHE A 53 13.11 5.32 -7.75
CA PHE A 53 11.95 5.78 -7.03
C PHE A 53 12.25 7.11 -6.33
N GLN A 54 11.38 8.10 -6.52
CA GLN A 54 11.40 9.32 -5.73
C GLN A 54 10.50 9.15 -4.52
N LYS A 55 11.08 8.96 -3.32
CA LYS A 55 10.32 8.93 -2.07
C LYS A 55 9.73 10.31 -1.78
N ILE A 56 8.45 10.35 -1.39
CA ILE A 56 7.75 11.56 -0.96
C ILE A 56 7.51 11.47 0.55
N GLU A 57 7.99 12.46 1.29
CA GLU A 57 7.95 12.47 2.76
C GLU A 57 7.39 13.80 3.31
N ASP A 58 7.19 13.85 4.62
CA ASP A 58 6.78 15.04 5.38
C ASP A 58 5.53 15.74 4.80
N ALA A 59 5.58 17.08 4.71
CA ALA A 59 4.46 17.91 4.28
C ALA A 59 4.00 17.60 2.85
N ASP A 60 4.92 17.24 1.95
CA ASP A 60 4.55 16.88 0.58
C ASP A 60 3.73 15.58 0.56
N LYS A 61 4.09 14.62 1.42
CA LYS A 61 3.31 13.39 1.59
C LYS A 61 1.91 13.69 2.12
N GLU A 62 1.80 14.52 3.15
CA GLU A 62 0.52 14.91 3.74
C GLU A 62 -0.40 15.60 2.71
N ILE A 63 0.15 16.49 1.88
CA ILE A 63 -0.59 17.16 0.80
C ILE A 63 -1.10 16.15 -0.23
N LEU A 64 -0.26 15.20 -0.66
CA LEU A 64 -0.67 14.19 -1.64
C LEU A 64 -1.73 13.23 -1.07
N VAL A 65 -1.58 12.80 0.18
CA VAL A 65 -2.58 11.97 0.86
C VAL A 65 -3.89 12.73 1.00
N GLN A 66 -3.88 13.99 1.45
CA GLN A 66 -5.10 14.78 1.52
C GLN A 66 -5.77 14.90 0.15
N ARG A 67 -4.99 15.12 -0.91
CA ARG A 67 -5.52 15.20 -2.29
C ARG A 67 -6.09 13.87 -2.78
N LEU A 68 -5.52 12.73 -2.39
CA LEU A 68 -6.07 11.39 -2.65
C LEU A 68 -7.47 11.27 -2.04
N TYR A 69 -7.63 11.60 -0.76
CA TYR A 69 -8.93 11.56 -0.08
C TYR A 69 -9.92 12.57 -0.69
N ASP A 70 -9.50 13.82 -0.88
CA ASP A 70 -10.34 14.88 -1.45
C ASP A 70 -10.82 14.55 -2.86
N THR A 71 -10.04 13.80 -3.63
CA THR A 71 -10.40 13.45 -5.00
C THR A 71 -11.22 12.17 -5.05
N PHE A 72 -10.82 11.12 -4.33
CA PHE A 72 -11.30 9.75 -4.59
C PHE A 72 -12.07 9.10 -3.45
N VAL A 73 -12.06 9.61 -2.20
CA VAL A 73 -12.54 8.83 -1.02
C VAL A 73 -13.58 9.59 -0.19
N ILE A 74 -14.68 8.94 0.18
CA ILE A 74 -15.71 9.47 1.08
C ILE A 74 -15.39 9.07 2.52
N GLY A 75 -15.30 10.05 3.42
CA GLY A 75 -15.09 9.82 4.84
C GLY A 75 -13.68 9.30 5.16
N ASN A 76 -13.56 8.48 6.20
CA ASN A 76 -12.31 7.89 6.66
C ASN A 76 -12.48 6.36 6.78
N PRO A 77 -12.52 5.62 5.66
CA PRO A 77 -12.70 4.18 5.68
C PRO A 77 -11.46 3.46 6.21
N TYR A 78 -11.63 2.18 6.56
CA TYR A 78 -10.52 1.30 6.91
C TYR A 78 -9.63 1.01 5.69
N ALA A 79 -10.24 0.56 4.59
CA ALA A 79 -9.60 0.41 3.28
C ALA A 79 -10.27 1.36 2.28
N LEU A 80 -9.49 2.06 1.42
CA LEU A 80 -10.06 3.13 0.60
C LEU A 80 -11.09 2.61 -0.41
N TRP A 81 -10.88 1.40 -0.92
CA TRP A 81 -11.74 0.77 -1.93
C TRP A 81 -13.18 0.52 -1.45
N LEU A 82 -13.43 0.48 -0.13
CA LEU A 82 -14.77 0.40 0.44
C LEU A 82 -15.60 1.67 0.22
N SER A 83 -14.94 2.83 0.10
CA SER A 83 -15.60 4.14 0.18
C SER A 83 -15.15 5.10 -0.93
N PHE A 84 -14.88 4.60 -2.13
CA PHE A 84 -14.59 5.47 -3.26
C PHE A 84 -15.76 6.42 -3.59
N LYS A 85 -15.44 7.68 -3.89
CA LYS A 85 -16.35 8.73 -4.40
C LYS A 85 -16.95 8.39 -5.74
N TYR A 86 -16.26 7.57 -6.53
CA TYR A 86 -16.71 7.13 -7.84
C TYR A 86 -16.98 5.62 -7.79
N VAL A 87 -17.95 5.17 -8.58
CA VAL A 87 -18.14 3.74 -8.82
C VAL A 87 -16.97 3.25 -9.68
N PRO A 88 -16.05 2.41 -9.16
CA PRO A 88 -14.92 1.96 -9.95
C PRO A 88 -15.36 0.98 -11.04
N TYR A 89 -14.62 0.94 -12.14
CA TYR A 89 -14.66 -0.20 -13.04
C TYR A 89 -13.81 -1.32 -12.44
N SER A 90 -14.38 -2.50 -12.28
CA SER A 90 -13.61 -3.71 -12.00
C SER A 90 -13.06 -4.23 -13.32
N ILE A 91 -11.73 -4.38 -13.38
CA ILE A 91 -11.04 -4.94 -14.54
C ILE A 91 -10.93 -6.44 -14.31
N ASP A 92 -11.55 -7.22 -15.20
CA ASP A 92 -11.51 -8.68 -15.16
C ASP A 92 -10.14 -9.19 -15.62
N CYS A 93 -9.37 -9.71 -14.66
CA CYS A 93 -8.07 -10.34 -14.87
C CYS A 93 -8.18 -11.84 -15.18
N ASN A 94 -9.36 -12.35 -15.55
CA ASN A 94 -9.60 -13.77 -15.86
C ASN A 94 -9.15 -14.73 -14.75
N MET A 95 -9.31 -14.33 -13.48
CA MET A 95 -8.84 -15.07 -12.29
C MET A 95 -7.30 -15.13 -12.14
N GLU A 96 -6.53 -14.41 -12.94
CA GLU A 96 -5.10 -14.21 -12.73
C GLU A 96 -4.87 -13.02 -11.80
N ASP A 97 -3.71 -13.01 -11.15
CA ASP A 97 -3.27 -11.90 -10.32
C ASP A 97 -3.19 -10.61 -11.17
N PRO A 98 -3.84 -9.50 -10.74
CA PRO A 98 -3.78 -8.21 -11.41
C PRO A 98 -2.39 -7.74 -11.83
N TYR A 99 -1.36 -8.09 -11.05
CA TYR A 99 0.03 -7.78 -11.34
C TYR A 99 0.40 -8.13 -12.79
N PHE A 100 0.01 -9.30 -13.27
CA PHE A 100 0.38 -9.78 -14.60
C PHE A 100 -0.23 -8.96 -15.74
N HIS A 101 -1.28 -8.20 -15.48
CA HIS A 101 -2.00 -7.42 -16.50
C HIS A 101 -1.68 -5.93 -16.51
N LEU A 102 -0.97 -5.41 -15.50
CA LEU A 102 -0.72 -3.97 -15.37
C LEU A 102 -0.06 -3.37 -16.62
N LEU A 103 0.92 -4.07 -17.20
CA LEU A 103 1.65 -3.62 -18.40
C LEU A 103 0.88 -3.82 -19.71
N ASP A 104 -0.18 -4.64 -19.71
CA ASP A 104 -1.08 -4.77 -20.86
C ASP A 104 -2.11 -3.64 -20.90
N LEU A 105 -2.45 -3.09 -19.72
CA LEU A 105 -3.51 -2.11 -19.54
C LEU A 105 -3.00 -0.66 -19.57
N ILE A 106 -1.76 -0.43 -19.14
CA ILE A 106 -1.23 0.91 -18.87
C ILE A 106 0.13 1.07 -19.55
N ASP A 107 0.38 2.23 -20.17
CA ASP A 107 1.68 2.50 -20.79
C ASP A 107 2.80 2.44 -19.74
N ARG A 108 3.83 1.64 -20.03
CA ARG A 108 4.95 1.37 -19.14
C ARG A 108 5.74 2.61 -18.69
N ASN A 109 5.68 3.71 -19.43
CA ASN A 109 6.37 4.95 -19.11
C ASN A 109 5.47 5.94 -18.35
N THR A 110 4.19 5.61 -18.14
CA THR A 110 3.30 6.42 -17.31
C THR A 110 3.89 6.58 -15.92
N VAL A 111 3.92 7.82 -15.44
CA VAL A 111 4.43 8.15 -14.10
C VAL A 111 3.25 8.23 -13.14
N PHE A 112 3.40 7.55 -12.01
CA PHE A 112 2.39 7.50 -10.95
C PHE A 112 2.97 8.01 -9.63
N TYR A 113 2.08 8.57 -8.80
CA TYR A 113 2.21 8.47 -7.36
C TYR A 113 1.76 7.06 -6.94
N PHE A 114 2.69 6.30 -6.39
CA PHE A 114 2.51 4.95 -5.89
C PHE A 114 2.32 5.01 -4.38
N PHE A 115 1.08 4.84 -3.94
CA PHE A 115 0.70 4.79 -2.53
C PHE A 115 0.63 3.33 -2.10
N ILE A 116 1.56 2.91 -1.26
CA ILE A 116 1.51 1.62 -0.59
C ILE A 116 0.71 1.83 0.69
N ASP A 117 -0.43 1.14 0.81
CA ASP A 117 -1.22 1.21 2.04
C ASP A 117 -0.59 0.32 3.10
N TYR A 118 -0.41 0.89 4.28
CA TYR A 118 0.09 0.15 5.40
C TYR A 118 -0.75 0.50 6.62
N GLU A 119 -1.74 -0.34 6.88
CA GLU A 119 -2.87 -0.12 7.79
C GLU A 119 -2.50 0.49 9.15
N HIS A 120 -1.31 0.20 9.68
CA HIS A 120 -0.86 0.64 11.00
C HIS A 120 -0.16 2.02 11.03
N ILE A 121 0.45 2.45 9.93
CA ILE A 121 1.29 3.66 9.89
C ILE A 121 0.90 4.65 8.77
N GLY A 122 -0.11 4.28 7.98
CA GLY A 122 -0.59 5.04 6.83
C GLY A 122 0.28 4.81 5.59
N PHE A 123 0.21 5.74 4.64
CA PHE A 123 0.83 5.56 3.33
C PHE A 123 2.35 5.75 3.33
N VAL A 124 3.03 4.85 2.62
CA VAL A 124 4.35 5.09 2.02
C VAL A 124 4.12 5.53 0.58
N VAL A 125 4.74 6.64 0.18
CA VAL A 125 4.46 7.27 -1.12
C VAL A 125 5.74 7.42 -1.92
N TYR A 126 5.72 6.89 -3.15
CA TYR A 126 6.77 7.07 -4.14
C TYR A 126 6.21 7.72 -5.40
N LYS A 127 7.08 8.37 -6.17
CA LYS A 127 6.80 8.73 -7.56
C LYS A 127 7.74 7.95 -8.47
N ALA A 128 7.19 7.20 -9.42
CA ALA A 128 7.95 6.32 -10.30
C ALA A 128 7.17 6.00 -11.59
N LYS A 129 7.88 5.45 -12.59
CA LYS A 129 7.24 4.91 -13.80
C LYS A 129 6.62 3.56 -13.52
N LEU A 130 5.56 3.22 -14.25
CA LEU A 130 4.92 1.91 -14.15
C LEU A 130 5.90 0.76 -14.39
N SER A 131 6.84 0.88 -15.34
CA SER A 131 7.84 -0.15 -15.57
C SER A 131 8.66 -0.49 -14.34
N ASP A 132 8.99 0.52 -13.54
CA ASP A 132 9.84 0.39 -12.35
C ASP A 132 8.98 -0.10 -11.17
N ILE A 133 7.75 0.40 -11.06
CA ILE A 133 6.74 -0.08 -10.10
C ILE A 133 6.41 -1.55 -10.32
N HIS A 134 6.27 -1.99 -11.57
CA HIS A 134 6.03 -3.40 -11.88
C HIS A 134 7.20 -4.28 -11.46
N ILE A 135 8.46 -3.85 -11.65
CA ILE A 135 9.61 -4.61 -11.13
C ILE A 135 9.55 -4.71 -9.60
N PHE A 136 9.23 -3.59 -8.94
CA PHE A 136 9.08 -3.56 -7.49
C PHE A 136 8.02 -4.54 -6.98
N ILE A 137 6.80 -4.50 -7.54
CA ILE A 137 5.69 -5.37 -7.12
C ILE A 137 6.07 -6.85 -7.28
N GLY A 138 6.76 -7.19 -8.37
CA GLY A 138 7.18 -8.57 -8.63
C GLY A 138 8.27 -9.12 -7.70
N ASP A 139 8.99 -8.26 -6.96
CA ASP A 139 10.10 -8.65 -6.09
C ASP A 139 9.89 -8.32 -4.60
N CYS A 140 9.00 -7.37 -4.28
CA CYS A 140 8.72 -6.96 -2.90
C CYS A 140 7.80 -7.96 -2.20
N GLU A 141 8.28 -8.60 -1.14
CA GLU A 141 7.45 -9.51 -0.33
C GLU A 141 6.50 -8.74 0.60
N GLY A 142 5.27 -9.25 0.76
CA GLY A 142 4.28 -8.72 1.72
C GLY A 142 3.55 -7.44 1.30
N LEU A 143 3.54 -7.13 0.00
CA LEU A 143 2.78 -6.03 -0.56
C LEU A 143 1.34 -6.49 -0.85
N ASP A 144 0.39 -6.11 0.01
CA ASP A 144 -1.00 -6.60 -0.06
C ASP A 144 -1.98 -5.58 -0.70
N GLU A 145 -1.85 -4.28 -0.41
CA GLU A 145 -2.76 -3.25 -0.91
C GLU A 145 -2.00 -1.99 -1.36
N TYR A 146 -2.33 -1.49 -2.56
CA TYR A 146 -1.72 -0.27 -3.08
C TYR A 146 -2.55 0.44 -4.16
N TYR A 147 -2.21 1.71 -4.35
CA TYR A 147 -2.89 2.61 -5.28
C TYR A 147 -1.88 3.30 -6.22
N LEU A 148 -2.18 3.28 -7.51
CA LEU A 148 -1.44 4.00 -8.55
C LEU A 148 -2.28 5.20 -8.99
N VAL A 149 -1.83 6.40 -8.67
CA VAL A 149 -2.54 7.65 -8.98
C VAL A 149 -1.75 8.49 -9.95
N THR A 150 -2.38 8.89 -11.04
CA THR A 150 -1.77 9.78 -12.05
C THR A 150 -1.40 11.13 -11.44
N GLU A 151 -0.38 11.79 -11.98
CA GLU A 151 0.14 13.06 -11.40
C GLU A 151 -0.89 14.19 -11.34
N ASP A 152 -1.87 14.18 -12.25
CA ASP A 152 -2.97 15.14 -12.28
C ASP A 152 -4.15 14.74 -11.37
N PHE A 153 -4.09 13.57 -10.74
CA PHE A 153 -5.14 12.98 -9.92
C PHE A 153 -6.45 12.75 -10.70
N MET A 154 -6.36 12.49 -12.00
CA MET A 154 -7.54 12.20 -12.82
C MET A 154 -7.90 10.71 -12.84
N GLU A 155 -6.89 9.86 -12.65
CA GLU A 155 -7.02 8.42 -12.72
C GLU A 155 -6.37 7.74 -11.51
N LEU A 156 -7.04 6.70 -11.00
CA LEU A 156 -6.59 5.86 -9.90
C LEU A 156 -6.80 4.39 -10.27
N TYR A 157 -5.76 3.58 -10.12
CA TYR A 157 -5.82 2.13 -10.10
C TYR A 157 -5.61 1.64 -8.67
N SER A 158 -6.45 0.73 -8.21
CA SER A 158 -6.38 0.13 -6.87
C SER A 158 -6.22 -1.36 -7.03
N ILE A 159 -5.21 -1.92 -6.38
CA ILE A 159 -5.05 -3.35 -6.19
C ILE A 159 -5.34 -3.58 -4.70
N THR A 160 -6.41 -4.33 -4.44
CA THR A 160 -6.89 -4.60 -3.08
C THR A 160 -6.17 -5.82 -2.48
N ASP A 161 -6.25 -5.96 -1.16
CA ASP A 161 -5.88 -7.19 -0.42
C ASP A 161 -6.69 -8.45 -0.82
N HIS A 162 -7.68 -8.31 -1.70
CA HIS A 162 -8.49 -9.39 -2.28
C HIS A 162 -8.16 -9.71 -3.75
N ASP A 163 -7.04 -9.19 -4.27
CA ASP A 163 -6.60 -9.36 -5.66
C ASP A 163 -7.58 -8.78 -6.71
N ASP A 164 -8.42 -7.82 -6.33
CA ASP A 164 -9.25 -7.06 -7.27
C ASP A 164 -8.46 -5.90 -7.91
N LEU A 165 -8.59 -5.73 -9.23
CA LEU A 165 -8.11 -4.56 -9.96
C LEU A 165 -9.26 -3.58 -10.22
N LEU A 166 -9.25 -2.45 -9.51
CA LEU A 166 -10.26 -1.40 -9.64
C LEU A 166 -9.67 -0.18 -10.33
N TYR A 167 -10.43 0.42 -11.24
CA TYR A 167 -10.04 1.61 -11.99
C TYR A 167 -11.07 2.74 -11.89
N ILE A 168 -10.59 3.94 -11.62
CA ILE A 168 -11.37 5.18 -11.60
C ILE A 168 -10.73 6.17 -12.56
N ASP A 169 -11.53 6.76 -13.44
CA ASP A 169 -11.26 8.00 -14.18
C ASP A 169 -12.33 9.01 -13.79
N VAL A 170 -11.95 10.09 -13.10
CA VAL A 170 -12.90 11.11 -12.57
C VAL A 170 -13.71 11.81 -13.66
N ARG A 171 -13.29 11.69 -14.92
CA ARG A 171 -13.98 12.28 -16.09
C ARG A 171 -15.04 11.34 -16.66
N LYS A 172 -14.98 10.04 -16.33
CA LYS A 172 -15.83 8.99 -16.93
C LYS A 172 -16.68 8.25 -15.92
N ASN A 173 -16.13 7.95 -14.74
CA ASN A 173 -16.82 7.15 -13.73
C ASN A 173 -17.97 7.94 -13.10
N GLU A 174 -19.06 7.24 -12.81
CA GLU A 174 -20.20 7.82 -12.09
C GLU A 174 -19.78 8.13 -10.65
N MET A 175 -20.04 9.37 -10.22
CA MET A 175 -19.85 9.75 -8.82
C MET A 175 -20.96 9.13 -7.99
N ARG A 176 -20.59 8.44 -6.90
CA ARG A 176 -21.56 7.97 -5.91
C ARG A 176 -22.23 9.20 -5.32
N ILE A 177 -23.53 9.36 -5.61
CA ILE A 177 -24.35 10.35 -4.95
C ILE A 177 -24.61 9.81 -3.55
N ASP A 178 -23.98 10.42 -2.54
CA ASP A 178 -24.39 10.23 -1.17
C ASP A 178 -25.84 10.73 -1.03
N ASN A 179 -26.80 9.82 -1.17
CA ASN A 179 -28.14 10.06 -0.66
C ASN A 179 -28.07 10.02 0.86
N LYS A 180 -27.67 11.14 1.46
CA LYS A 180 -28.03 11.47 2.84
C LYS A 180 -28.67 12.85 2.94
N PRO A 181 -30.00 12.95 2.78
CA PRO A 181 -30.80 13.78 3.64
C PRO A 181 -31.28 12.94 4.84
N GLY A 182 -30.87 13.31 6.05
CA GLY A 182 -31.38 12.71 7.30
C GLY A 182 -30.37 12.73 8.44
#